data_AF-A0A222P1Y9-F1
#
_entry.id   AF-A0A222P1Y9-F1
#
_cell.length_a   1.000
_cell.length_b   1.000
_cell.length_c   1.000
_cell.angle_alpha   90.00
_cell.angle_beta   90.00
_cell.angle_gamma   90.00
#
_symmetry.space_group_name_H-M   'P 1'
#
loop_
_entity.id
_entity.type
_entity.pdbx_description
1 polymer ?
#
loop_
_entity_poly.entity_id
_entity_poly.type
_entity_poly.pdbx_seq_one_letter_code
_entity_poly.pdbx_strand_id
1 'polypeptide(L)'
;MLNIKKINKHEITIFSRQMATMIAAGLPLIQAFDVIEKGAVNNYLKKLVATIKYDIEASYTFAEALQKHPAYFSSLFCSLIEAGEKSGALAIMLNKVATYQEKLDTVRKKITRIMAYPLTVLLMALLITVGLLLFVIPQFAVLFNTFGAELPFLTQGVIYLSHLLQNHGFFILGTSMTLIGGVFYSRKNFPHFSHYWDKALLKLPVLGRFLVQSIIVRFSRTLAVTLSAGLPLMQALHAAGNVTGNSVYQLASYRIQDAVSYGQSLRLALENAGIFPALVIQMIAIGEESGTLEAMLNKIADYYEGEINNAVESLNILLEPFIMAILGIVIGTLLLAVYVPIFKLGSIM
;
A
#
# COMPACT_ATOMS: atom_id res chain seq x y z
N MET A 1 -17.47 -1.40 -21.57
CA MET A 1 -16.98 -1.20 -20.19
C MET A 1 -15.76 -2.08 -19.96
N LEU A 2 -14.67 -1.48 -19.45
CA LEU A 2 -13.58 -2.08 -18.65
C LEU A 2 -12.78 -3.24 -19.26
N ASN A 3 -11.74 -2.92 -20.03
CA ASN A 3 -10.51 -3.72 -19.99
C ASN A 3 -9.28 -2.81 -19.90
N ILE A 4 -9.19 -2.07 -18.80
CA ILE A 4 -7.99 -1.33 -18.40
C ILE A 4 -7.02 -2.34 -17.79
N LYS A 5 -6.37 -3.18 -18.61
CA LYS A 5 -5.15 -3.87 -18.15
C LYS A 5 -4.01 -2.86 -18.16
N LYS A 6 -4.06 -1.95 -17.18
CA LYS A 6 -3.01 -0.98 -16.88
C LYS A 6 -1.72 -1.74 -16.57
N ILE A 7 -0.58 -1.21 -17.01
CA ILE A 7 0.74 -1.75 -16.64
C ILE A 7 0.82 -1.77 -15.11
N ASN A 8 1.08 -2.94 -14.52
CA ASN A 8 1.22 -3.06 -13.07
C ASN A 8 2.62 -2.57 -12.65
N LYS A 9 2.73 -2.05 -11.42
CA LYS A 9 4.01 -1.59 -10.85
C LYS A 9 5.11 -2.66 -10.91
N HIS A 10 4.74 -3.93 -10.72
CA HIS A 10 5.69 -5.03 -10.79
C HIS A 10 6.31 -5.20 -12.19
N GLU A 11 5.54 -4.94 -13.25
CA GLU A 11 6.07 -5.00 -14.63
C GLU A 11 7.09 -3.88 -14.87
N ILE A 12 6.86 -2.68 -14.33
CA ILE A 12 7.84 -1.59 -14.36
C ILE A 12 9.11 -1.92 -13.55
N THR A 13 8.96 -2.64 -12.43
CA THR A 13 10.10 -3.14 -11.65
C THR A 13 10.94 -4.13 -12.46
N ILE A 14 10.30 -5.09 -13.14
CA ILE A 14 10.99 -6.04 -14.02
C ILE A 14 11.69 -5.30 -15.17
N PHE A 15 10.99 -4.37 -15.84
CA PHE A 15 11.58 -3.53 -16.88
C PHE A 15 12.85 -2.82 -16.38
N SER A 16 12.76 -2.18 -15.21
CA SER A 16 13.88 -1.43 -14.63
C SER A 16 15.07 -2.33 -14.32
N ARG A 17 14.82 -3.53 -13.78
CA ARG A 17 15.87 -4.53 -13.51
C ARG A 17 16.49 -5.06 -14.81
N GLN A 18 15.69 -5.36 -15.82
CA GLN A 18 16.19 -5.84 -17.12
C GLN A 18 17.05 -4.77 -17.80
N MET A 19 16.62 -3.51 -17.80
CA MET A 19 17.43 -2.38 -18.29
C MET A 19 18.75 -2.29 -17.53
N ALA A 20 18.71 -2.32 -16.18
CA ALA A 20 19.92 -2.28 -15.37
C ALA A 20 20.90 -3.40 -15.74
N THR A 21 20.41 -4.63 -15.89
CA THR A 21 21.24 -5.79 -16.24
C THR A 21 21.85 -5.66 -17.64
N MET A 22 21.06 -5.26 -18.64
CA MET A 22 21.56 -5.15 -20.02
C MET A 22 22.56 -4.01 -20.20
N ILE A 23 22.29 -2.84 -19.60
CA ILE A 23 23.24 -1.71 -19.65
C ILE A 23 24.51 -2.04 -18.87
N ALA A 24 24.41 -2.74 -17.73
CA ALA A 24 25.58 -3.22 -17.00
C ALA A 24 26.40 -4.26 -17.78
N ALA A 25 25.75 -5.06 -18.64
CA ALA A 25 26.41 -5.98 -19.56
C ALA A 25 26.99 -5.30 -20.81
N GLY A 26 26.88 -3.97 -20.91
CA GLY A 26 27.45 -3.19 -22.02
C GLY A 26 26.59 -3.15 -23.28
N LEU A 27 25.34 -3.62 -23.23
CA LEU A 27 24.44 -3.51 -24.38
C LEU A 27 24.09 -2.03 -24.63
N PRO A 28 24.09 -1.56 -25.88
CA PRO A 28 23.57 -0.25 -26.24
C PRO A 28 22.11 -0.07 -25.81
N LEU A 29 21.75 1.15 -25.39
CA LEU A 29 20.43 1.46 -24.85
C LEU A 29 19.28 1.00 -25.76
N ILE A 30 19.33 1.38 -27.04
CA ILE A 30 18.31 1.00 -28.04
C ILE A 30 18.17 -0.52 -28.18
N GLN A 31 19.28 -1.26 -28.16
CA GLN A 31 19.25 -2.72 -28.24
C GLN A 31 18.63 -3.36 -26.99
N ALA A 32 18.90 -2.79 -25.80
CA ALA A 32 18.25 -3.23 -24.57
C ALA A 32 16.73 -3.04 -24.66
N PHE A 33 16.25 -1.92 -25.21
CA PHE A 33 14.83 -1.69 -25.45
C PHE A 33 14.22 -2.74 -26.40
N ASP A 34 14.90 -3.09 -27.50
CA ASP A 34 14.44 -4.13 -28.44
C ASP A 34 14.26 -5.49 -27.76
N VAL A 35 15.19 -5.87 -26.89
CA VAL A 35 15.13 -7.14 -26.15
C VAL A 35 13.94 -7.15 -25.19
N ILE A 36 13.72 -6.07 -24.43
CA ILE A 36 12.59 -5.99 -23.50
C ILE A 36 11.25 -5.96 -24.24
N GLU A 37 11.16 -5.19 -25.34
CA GLU A 37 9.94 -5.10 -26.13
C GLU A 37 9.51 -6.47 -26.67
N LYS A 38 10.47 -7.25 -27.21
CA LYS A 38 10.22 -8.61 -27.70
C LYS A 38 9.83 -9.58 -26.58
N GLY A 39 10.44 -9.43 -25.40
CA GLY A 39 10.20 -10.29 -24.23
C GLY A 39 8.95 -9.94 -23.41
N ALA A 40 8.38 -8.76 -23.58
CA ALA A 40 7.20 -8.35 -22.81
C ALA A 40 5.96 -9.19 -23.18
N VAL A 41 5.22 -9.67 -22.18
CA VAL A 41 3.96 -10.40 -22.41
C VAL A 41 2.78 -9.43 -22.58
N ASN A 42 2.84 -8.28 -21.90
CA ASN A 42 1.76 -7.30 -21.88
C ASN A 42 1.92 -6.29 -23.04
N ASN A 43 0.90 -6.24 -23.92
CA ASN A 43 0.87 -5.33 -25.07
C ASN A 43 0.94 -3.84 -24.68
N TYR A 44 0.45 -3.45 -23.51
CA TYR A 44 0.57 -2.07 -23.02
C TYR A 44 2.01 -1.73 -22.63
N LEU A 45 2.72 -2.68 -22.02
CA LEU A 45 4.14 -2.51 -21.72
C LEU A 45 4.95 -2.45 -23.00
N LYS A 46 4.69 -3.33 -23.98
CA LYS A 46 5.31 -3.25 -25.31
C LYS A 46 5.16 -1.86 -25.93
N LYS A 47 3.93 -1.35 -25.95
CA LYS A 47 3.66 -0.02 -26.51
C LYS A 47 4.39 1.08 -25.76
N LEU A 48 4.46 1.03 -24.43
CA LEU A 48 5.21 1.99 -23.62
C LEU A 48 6.72 1.93 -23.96
N VAL A 49 7.30 0.74 -23.97
CA VAL A 49 8.73 0.51 -24.29
C VAL A 49 9.05 1.00 -25.70
N ALA A 50 8.22 0.69 -26.69
CA ALA A 50 8.36 1.16 -28.06
C ALA A 50 8.25 2.69 -28.17
N THR A 51 7.35 3.32 -27.41
CA THR A 51 7.19 4.79 -27.39
C THR A 51 8.44 5.46 -26.82
N ILE A 52 8.95 4.96 -25.69
CA ILE A 52 10.18 5.47 -25.07
C ILE A 52 11.38 5.28 -26.01
N LYS A 53 11.48 4.10 -26.64
CA LYS A 53 12.53 3.82 -27.64
C LYS A 53 12.49 4.83 -28.79
N TYR A 54 11.30 5.07 -29.36
CA TYR A 54 11.11 6.04 -30.43
C TYR A 54 11.53 7.46 -30.02
N ASP A 55 11.20 7.88 -28.79
CA ASP A 55 11.63 9.18 -28.27
C ASP A 55 13.17 9.28 -28.19
N ILE A 56 13.85 8.21 -27.75
CA ILE A 56 15.32 8.19 -27.68
C ILE A 56 15.93 8.23 -29.09
N GLU A 57 15.35 7.49 -30.06
CA GLU A 57 15.75 7.55 -31.47
C GLU A 57 15.53 8.95 -32.07
N ALA A 58 14.49 9.66 -31.61
CA ALA A 58 14.20 11.05 -31.95
C ALA A 58 15.07 12.08 -31.19
N SER A 59 16.21 11.65 -30.63
CA SER A 59 17.21 12.48 -29.94
C SER A 59 16.79 13.06 -28.58
N TYR A 60 15.73 12.54 -27.94
CA TYR A 60 15.49 12.82 -26.53
C TYR A 60 16.45 11.98 -25.67
N THR A 61 16.86 12.53 -24.52
CA THR A 61 17.57 11.73 -23.51
C THR A 61 16.64 10.66 -22.93
N PHE A 62 17.22 9.61 -22.34
CA PHE A 62 16.44 8.57 -21.70
C PHE A 62 15.59 9.15 -20.56
N ALA A 63 16.15 10.05 -19.75
CA ALA A 63 15.41 10.71 -18.69
C ALA A 63 14.22 11.53 -19.20
N GLU A 64 14.37 12.29 -20.28
CA GLU A 64 13.28 13.08 -20.87
C GLU A 64 12.16 12.19 -21.44
N ALA A 65 12.54 11.09 -22.11
CA ALA A 65 11.58 10.12 -22.63
C ALA A 65 10.77 9.47 -21.49
N LEU A 66 11.39 9.19 -20.35
CA LEU A 66 10.71 8.67 -19.16
C LEU A 66 9.80 9.71 -18.50
N GLN A 67 10.21 10.98 -18.46
CA GLN A 67 9.42 12.08 -17.87
C GLN A 67 8.09 12.31 -18.58
N LYS A 68 7.97 11.95 -19.87
CA LYS A 68 6.68 11.97 -20.60
C LYS A 68 5.67 10.95 -20.06
N HIS A 69 6.09 10.05 -19.17
CA HIS A 69 5.23 9.02 -18.58
C HIS A 69 5.09 9.07 -17.03
N PRO A 70 4.45 10.14 -16.48
CA PRO A 70 4.03 10.36 -15.10
C PRO A 70 3.77 9.18 -14.18
N ALA A 71 2.91 8.35 -14.76
CA ALA A 71 2.15 7.33 -14.07
C ALA A 71 3.00 6.09 -13.74
N TYR A 72 4.14 5.93 -14.42
CA TYR A 72 5.00 4.76 -14.33
C TYR A 72 6.38 5.10 -13.77
N PHE A 73 6.92 6.26 -14.12
CA PHE A 73 8.25 6.70 -13.67
C PHE A 73 8.10 7.92 -12.76
N SER A 74 8.60 7.80 -11.54
CA SER A 74 8.60 8.91 -10.58
C SER A 74 9.62 9.98 -10.99
N SER A 75 9.46 11.20 -10.48
CA SER A 75 10.45 12.27 -10.65
C SER A 75 11.84 11.82 -10.20
N LEU A 76 11.91 11.15 -9.04
CA LEU A 76 13.14 10.53 -8.54
C LEU A 76 13.78 9.56 -9.53
N PHE A 77 12.99 8.67 -10.15
CA PHE A 77 13.48 7.75 -11.16
C PHE A 77 14.15 8.53 -12.29
N CYS A 78 13.44 9.51 -12.83
CA CYS A 78 13.91 10.30 -13.96
C CYS A 78 15.18 11.09 -13.61
N SER A 79 15.23 11.74 -12.44
CA SER A 79 16.41 12.49 -11.99
C SER A 79 17.65 11.61 -11.79
N LEU A 80 17.48 10.37 -11.31
CA LEU A 80 18.59 9.43 -11.16
C LEU A 80 19.11 8.95 -12.52
N ILE A 81 18.21 8.69 -13.48
CA ILE A 81 18.60 8.36 -14.85
C ILE A 81 19.31 9.54 -15.50
N GLU A 82 18.79 10.75 -15.36
CA GLU A 82 19.40 11.97 -15.90
C GLU A 82 20.82 12.18 -15.36
N ALA A 83 21.01 12.04 -14.04
CA ALA A 83 22.32 12.11 -13.42
C ALA A 83 23.26 11.02 -13.96
N GLY A 84 22.75 9.80 -14.15
CA GLY A 84 23.49 8.67 -14.72
C GLY A 84 23.89 8.90 -16.19
N GLU A 85 23.02 9.48 -17.00
CA GLU A 85 23.32 9.82 -18.40
C GLU A 85 24.39 10.90 -18.50
N LYS A 86 24.27 11.98 -17.72
CA LYS A 86 25.23 13.11 -17.74
C LYS A 86 26.61 12.71 -17.23
N SER A 87 26.68 11.80 -16.27
CA SER A 87 27.94 11.35 -15.64
C SER A 87 28.54 10.10 -16.28
N GLY A 88 27.87 9.49 -17.27
CA GLY A 88 28.26 8.18 -17.82
C GLY A 88 28.07 7.00 -16.85
N ALA A 89 27.50 7.22 -15.67
CA ALA A 89 27.23 6.20 -14.65
C ALA A 89 25.83 5.57 -14.75
N LEU A 90 25.24 5.54 -15.95
CA LEU A 90 23.87 5.08 -16.19
C LEU A 90 23.61 3.66 -15.64
N ALA A 91 24.54 2.73 -15.84
CA ALA A 91 24.44 1.36 -15.34
C ALA A 91 24.27 1.32 -13.80
N ILE A 92 25.05 2.15 -13.09
CA ILE A 92 25.02 2.23 -11.62
C ILE A 92 23.68 2.82 -11.17
N MET A 93 23.22 3.90 -11.80
CA MET A 93 21.95 4.54 -11.43
C MET A 93 20.74 3.65 -11.72
N LEU A 94 20.71 2.98 -12.88
CA LEU A 94 19.69 1.99 -13.19
C LEU A 94 19.67 0.86 -12.15
N ASN A 95 20.83 0.36 -11.72
CA ASN A 95 20.89 -0.68 -10.69
C ASN A 95 20.35 -0.20 -9.33
N LYS A 96 20.70 1.03 -8.91
CA LYS A 96 20.16 1.63 -7.67
C LYS A 96 18.63 1.76 -7.73
N VAL A 97 18.11 2.27 -8.85
CA VAL A 97 16.68 2.45 -9.08
C VAL A 97 15.93 1.11 -9.14
N ALA A 98 16.47 0.12 -9.85
CA ALA A 98 15.89 -1.21 -9.94
C ALA A 98 15.81 -1.88 -8.56
N THR A 99 16.92 -1.84 -7.81
CA THR A 99 16.98 -2.39 -6.44
C THR A 99 15.98 -1.70 -5.52
N TYR A 100 15.84 -0.38 -5.64
CA TYR A 100 14.85 0.38 -4.88
C TYR A 100 13.42 -0.05 -5.21
N GLN A 101 13.07 -0.18 -6.49
CA GLN A 101 11.74 -0.63 -6.89
C GLN A 101 11.45 -2.07 -6.45
N GLU A 102 12.43 -2.97 -6.51
CA GLU A 102 12.31 -4.35 -6.02
C GLU A 102 12.00 -4.39 -4.53
N LYS A 103 12.70 -3.59 -3.71
CA LYS A 103 12.40 -3.49 -2.27
C LYS A 103 10.98 -2.98 -2.01
N LEU A 104 10.50 -2.01 -2.79
CA LEU A 104 9.11 -1.54 -2.65
C LEU A 104 8.10 -2.63 -3.06
N ASP A 105 8.38 -3.37 -4.13
CA ASP A 105 7.52 -4.44 -4.63
C ASP A 105 7.48 -5.63 -3.66
N THR A 106 8.60 -6.01 -3.04
CA THR A 106 8.64 -7.08 -2.03
C THR A 106 7.81 -6.72 -0.79
N VAL A 107 7.95 -5.50 -0.27
CA VAL A 107 7.13 -5.01 0.85
C VAL A 107 5.65 -5.03 0.48
N ARG A 108 5.29 -4.53 -0.71
CA ARG A 108 3.90 -4.53 -1.18
C ARG A 108 3.33 -5.95 -1.32
N LYS A 109 4.11 -6.87 -1.89
CA LYS A 109 3.72 -8.28 -2.06
C LYS A 109 3.51 -8.97 -0.73
N LYS A 110 4.39 -8.74 0.25
CA LYS A 110 4.20 -9.25 1.63
C LYS A 110 2.87 -8.77 2.19
N ILE A 111 2.60 -7.47 2.17
CA ILE A 111 1.34 -6.88 2.66
C ILE A 111 0.13 -7.52 1.97
N THR A 112 0.18 -7.68 0.64
CA THR A 112 -0.94 -8.21 -0.14
C THR A 112 -1.20 -9.68 0.19
N ARG A 113 -0.14 -10.49 0.32
CA ARG A 113 -0.25 -11.91 0.69
C ARG A 113 -0.84 -12.11 2.08
N ILE A 114 -0.42 -11.27 3.02
CA ILE A 114 -0.89 -11.33 4.41
C ILE A 114 -2.37 -10.98 4.51
N MET A 115 -2.82 -9.95 3.80
CA MET A 115 -4.23 -9.56 3.78
C MET A 115 -5.13 -10.57 3.05
N ALA A 116 -4.56 -11.40 2.16
CA ALA A 116 -5.34 -12.34 1.37
C ALA A 116 -6.00 -13.43 2.24
N TYR A 117 -5.30 -13.96 3.26
CA TYR A 117 -5.82 -15.03 4.11
C TYR A 117 -7.02 -14.55 4.98
N PRO A 118 -6.90 -13.47 5.79
CA PRO A 118 -8.02 -12.91 6.54
C PRO A 118 -9.23 -12.58 5.66
N LEU A 119 -8.98 -11.97 4.49
CA LEU A 119 -10.05 -11.58 3.58
C LEU A 119 -10.79 -12.80 3.02
N THR A 120 -10.07 -13.86 2.67
CA THR A 120 -10.66 -15.10 2.14
C THR A 120 -11.52 -15.79 3.20
N VAL A 121 -11.04 -15.90 4.44
CA VAL A 121 -11.78 -16.51 5.55
C VAL A 121 -13.04 -15.69 5.88
N LEU A 122 -12.90 -14.37 6.00
CA LEU A 122 -14.04 -13.48 6.27
C LEU A 122 -15.07 -13.52 5.14
N LEU A 123 -14.63 -13.56 3.88
CA LEU A 123 -15.53 -13.65 2.73
C LEU A 123 -16.28 -14.98 2.71
N MET A 124 -15.61 -16.10 3.00
CA MET A 124 -16.25 -17.40 3.11
C MET A 124 -17.29 -17.43 4.24
N ALA A 125 -16.92 -16.91 5.41
CA ALA A 125 -17.82 -16.83 6.56
C ALA A 125 -19.03 -15.92 6.30
N LEU A 126 -18.81 -14.78 5.64
CA LEU A 126 -19.87 -13.89 5.22
C LEU A 126 -20.82 -14.59 4.24
N LEU A 127 -20.28 -15.31 3.24
CA LEU A 127 -21.08 -16.05 2.26
C LEU A 127 -21.95 -17.10 2.96
N ILE A 128 -21.37 -17.92 3.85
CA ILE A 128 -22.10 -18.93 4.63
C ILE A 128 -23.18 -18.25 5.48
N THR A 129 -22.83 -17.19 6.20
CA THR A 129 -23.76 -16.43 7.06
C THR A 129 -24.93 -15.87 6.27
N VAL A 130 -24.65 -15.23 5.12
CA VAL A 130 -25.68 -14.68 4.22
C VAL A 130 -26.56 -15.81 3.67
N GLY A 131 -25.98 -16.94 3.26
CA GLY A 131 -26.73 -18.10 2.79
C GLY A 131 -27.69 -18.65 3.85
N LEU A 132 -27.22 -18.80 5.10
CA LEU A 132 -28.05 -19.23 6.23
C LEU A 132 -29.19 -18.25 6.50
N LEU A 133 -28.89 -16.94 6.52
CA LEU A 133 -29.89 -15.90 6.74
C LEU A 133 -30.93 -15.85 5.61
N LEU A 134 -30.54 -15.99 4.35
CA LEU A 134 -31.46 -15.86 3.22
C LEU A 134 -32.32 -17.10 2.99
N PHE A 135 -31.78 -18.31 3.21
CA PHE A 135 -32.47 -19.56 2.86
C PHE A 135 -32.93 -20.38 4.06
N VAL A 136 -32.10 -20.51 5.10
CA VAL A 136 -32.35 -21.45 6.20
C VAL A 136 -33.23 -20.83 7.28
N ILE A 137 -32.87 -19.66 7.78
CA ILE A 137 -33.61 -18.95 8.85
C ILE A 137 -35.09 -18.70 8.53
N PRO A 138 -35.50 -18.30 7.31
CA PRO A 138 -36.90 -18.05 6.99
C PRO A 138 -37.73 -19.33 7.00
N GLN A 139 -37.17 -20.47 6.56
CA GLN A 139 -37.87 -21.75 6.61
C GLN A 139 -38.16 -22.15 8.06
N PHE A 140 -37.20 -21.92 8.97
CA PHE A 140 -37.44 -22.10 10.40
C PHE A 140 -38.51 -21.14 10.92
N ALA A 141 -38.49 -19.86 10.56
CA ALA A 141 -39.51 -18.91 11.00
C ALA A 141 -40.94 -19.35 10.62
N VAL A 142 -41.14 -19.87 9.41
CA VAL A 142 -42.43 -20.41 8.95
C VAL A 142 -42.82 -21.64 9.77
N LEU A 143 -41.91 -22.58 9.97
CA LEU A 143 -42.17 -23.79 10.77
C LEU A 143 -42.61 -23.43 12.21
N PHE A 144 -41.95 -22.48 12.85
CA PHE A 144 -42.27 -22.06 14.21
C PHE A 144 -43.63 -21.37 14.33
N ASN A 145 -44.02 -20.55 13.35
CA ASN A 145 -45.34 -19.93 13.33
C ASN A 145 -46.47 -20.96 13.29
N THR A 146 -46.26 -22.11 12.64
CA THR A 146 -47.23 -23.22 12.64
C THR A 146 -47.42 -23.91 13.99
N PHE A 147 -46.42 -23.86 14.88
CA PHE A 147 -46.50 -24.46 16.21
C PHE A 147 -47.08 -23.52 17.29
N GLY A 148 -47.41 -22.26 16.94
CA GLY A 148 -48.02 -21.30 17.87
C GLY A 148 -47.14 -20.89 19.06
N ALA A 149 -45.83 -21.16 18.99
CA ALA A 149 -44.89 -20.86 20.07
C ALA A 149 -44.18 -19.51 19.84
N GLU A 150 -44.02 -18.72 20.90
CA GLU A 150 -43.26 -17.47 20.83
C GLU A 150 -41.77 -17.76 20.64
N LEU A 151 -41.20 -17.17 19.58
CA LEU A 151 -39.78 -17.29 19.27
C LEU A 151 -38.92 -16.57 20.34
N PRO A 152 -37.81 -17.17 20.79
CA PRO A 152 -36.86 -16.48 21.67
C PRO A 152 -36.33 -15.17 21.06
N PHE A 153 -36.02 -14.19 21.91
CA PHE A 153 -35.51 -12.87 21.50
C PHE A 153 -34.31 -12.96 20.53
N LEU A 154 -33.36 -13.87 20.77
CA LEU A 154 -32.21 -14.07 19.90
C LEU A 154 -32.62 -14.52 18.49
N THR A 155 -33.56 -15.46 18.40
CA THR A 155 -34.07 -15.97 17.11
C THR A 155 -34.87 -14.90 16.37
N GLN A 156 -35.68 -14.10 17.08
CA GLN A 156 -36.39 -12.96 16.50
C GLN A 156 -35.44 -11.93 15.89
N GLY A 157 -34.33 -11.60 16.57
CA GLY A 157 -33.32 -10.68 16.06
C GLY A 157 -32.65 -11.20 14.78
N VAL A 158 -32.32 -12.49 14.72
CA VAL A 158 -31.73 -13.12 13.53
C VAL A 158 -32.72 -13.16 12.36
N ILE A 159 -34.01 -13.42 12.62
CA ILE A 159 -35.08 -13.38 11.60
C ILE A 159 -35.27 -11.94 11.09
N TYR A 160 -35.22 -10.94 11.97
CA TYR A 160 -35.30 -9.54 11.55
C TYR A 160 -34.13 -9.16 10.63
N LEU A 161 -32.90 -9.55 10.99
CA LEU A 161 -31.73 -9.34 10.13
C LEU A 161 -31.86 -10.07 8.79
N SER A 162 -32.42 -11.28 8.79
CA SER A 162 -32.73 -12.04 7.56
C SER A 162 -33.70 -11.27 6.66
N HIS A 163 -34.82 -10.78 7.20
CA HIS A 163 -35.80 -9.99 6.42
C HIS A 163 -35.21 -8.66 5.93
N LEU A 164 -34.40 -7.98 6.74
CA LEU A 164 -33.70 -6.77 6.33
C LEU A 164 -32.78 -7.07 5.14
N LEU A 165 -32.04 -8.18 5.19
CA LEU A 165 -31.14 -8.60 4.14
C LEU A 165 -31.87 -9.07 2.86
N GLN A 166 -33.00 -9.75 2.99
CA GLN A 166 -33.83 -10.15 1.84
C GLN A 166 -34.42 -8.94 1.12
N ASN A 167 -34.99 -8.00 1.88
CA ASN A 167 -35.73 -6.88 1.30
C ASN A 167 -34.82 -5.73 0.87
N HIS A 168 -33.73 -5.48 1.61
CA HIS A 168 -32.83 -4.34 1.39
C HIS A 168 -31.38 -4.75 1.09
N GLY A 169 -31.07 -6.03 0.89
CA GLY A 169 -29.70 -6.51 0.70
C GLY A 169 -28.97 -5.84 -0.47
N PHE A 170 -29.62 -5.70 -1.62
CA PHE A 170 -29.07 -4.97 -2.76
C PHE A 170 -28.84 -3.49 -2.45
N PHE A 171 -29.72 -2.87 -1.67
CA PHE A 171 -29.60 -1.48 -1.25
C PHE A 171 -28.44 -1.31 -0.27
N ILE A 172 -28.28 -2.20 0.71
CA ILE A 172 -27.18 -2.21 1.69
C ILE A 172 -25.83 -2.43 1.00
N LEU A 173 -25.75 -3.35 0.03
CA LEU A 173 -24.55 -3.55 -0.76
C LEU A 173 -24.25 -2.32 -1.63
N GLY A 174 -25.26 -1.76 -2.29
CA GLY A 174 -25.11 -0.55 -3.11
C GLY A 174 -24.66 0.66 -2.32
N THR A 175 -25.25 0.92 -1.15
CA THR A 175 -24.86 2.02 -0.26
C THR A 175 -23.45 1.80 0.31
N SER A 176 -23.11 0.58 0.71
CA SER A 176 -21.77 0.27 1.19
C SER A 176 -20.71 0.47 0.11
N MET A 177 -20.95 0.00 -1.12
CA MET A 177 -20.04 0.17 -2.24
C MET A 177 -19.88 1.65 -2.65
N THR A 178 -20.99 2.40 -2.66
CA THR A 178 -20.94 3.85 -2.97
C THR A 178 -20.26 4.65 -1.88
N LEU A 179 -20.46 4.32 -0.60
CA LEU A 179 -19.78 4.98 0.51
C LEU A 179 -18.27 4.72 0.47
N ILE A 180 -17.86 3.46 0.29
CA ILE A 180 -16.46 3.08 0.13
C ILE A 180 -15.85 3.77 -1.10
N GLY A 181 -16.53 3.71 -2.24
CA GLY A 181 -16.12 4.38 -3.48
C GLY A 181 -16.01 5.90 -3.31
N GLY A 182 -16.94 6.50 -2.59
CA GLY A 182 -16.97 7.93 -2.26
C GLY A 182 -15.80 8.36 -1.38
N VAL A 183 -15.41 7.54 -0.39
CA VAL A 183 -14.22 7.77 0.43
C VAL A 183 -12.95 7.69 -0.41
N PHE A 184 -12.81 6.66 -1.26
CA PHE A 184 -11.65 6.52 -2.16
C PHE A 184 -11.56 7.65 -3.18
N TYR A 185 -12.70 8.04 -3.76
CA TYR A 185 -12.79 9.17 -4.68
C TYR A 185 -12.42 10.48 -3.98
N SER A 186 -12.97 10.71 -2.78
CA SER A 186 -12.72 11.94 -2.03
C SER A 186 -11.25 12.07 -1.61
N ARG A 187 -10.63 10.96 -1.20
CA ARG A 187 -9.19 10.93 -0.89
C ARG A 187 -8.32 11.31 -2.08
N LYS A 188 -8.69 10.89 -3.29
CA LYS A 188 -7.90 11.18 -4.49
C LYS A 188 -8.06 12.62 -4.97
N ASN A 189 -9.26 13.18 -4.86
CA ASN A 189 -9.59 14.48 -5.48
C ASN A 189 -9.53 15.66 -4.49
N PHE A 190 -9.65 15.44 -3.18
CA PHE A 190 -9.66 16.51 -2.18
C PHE A 190 -8.41 16.43 -1.27
N PRO A 191 -7.44 17.35 -1.44
CA PRO A 191 -6.21 17.36 -0.65
C PRO A 191 -6.45 17.50 0.86
N HIS A 192 -7.41 18.34 1.27
CA HIS A 192 -7.76 18.53 2.68
C HIS A 192 -8.34 17.27 3.32
N PHE A 193 -9.19 16.54 2.59
CA PHE A 193 -9.74 15.27 3.07
C PHE A 193 -8.64 14.20 3.17
N SER A 194 -7.75 14.11 2.17
CA SER A 194 -6.59 13.22 2.25
C SER A 194 -5.71 13.52 3.46
N HIS A 195 -5.49 14.80 3.78
CA HIS A 195 -4.69 15.20 4.92
C HIS A 195 -5.31 14.81 6.26
N TYR A 196 -6.60 15.06 6.45
CA TYR A 196 -7.30 14.66 7.67
C TYR A 196 -7.33 13.13 7.81
N TRP A 197 -7.59 12.41 6.72
CA TRP A 197 -7.59 10.95 6.67
C TRP A 197 -6.22 10.36 7.02
N ASP A 198 -5.16 10.86 6.38
CA ASP A 198 -3.78 10.46 6.64
C ASP A 198 -3.41 10.72 8.12
N LYS A 199 -3.84 11.86 8.69
CA LYS A 199 -3.62 12.18 10.11
C LYS A 199 -4.40 11.26 11.05
N ALA A 200 -5.62 10.87 10.70
CA ALA A 200 -6.44 9.95 11.48
C ALA A 200 -5.84 8.54 11.49
N LEU A 201 -5.38 8.05 10.33
CA LEU A 201 -4.73 6.74 10.20
C LEU A 201 -3.47 6.61 11.08
N LEU A 202 -2.70 7.70 11.21
CA LEU A 202 -1.50 7.71 12.06
C LEU A 202 -1.82 7.54 13.56
N LYS A 203 -3.05 7.84 13.99
CA LYS A 203 -3.49 7.69 15.39
C LYS A 203 -4.03 6.30 15.73
N LEU A 204 -4.23 5.44 14.74
CA LEU A 204 -4.75 4.10 15.01
C LEU A 204 -3.70 3.24 15.74
N PRO A 205 -4.08 2.53 16.81
CA PRO A 205 -3.17 1.62 17.48
C PRO A 205 -2.71 0.52 16.51
N VAL A 206 -1.45 0.12 16.61
CA VAL A 206 -0.76 -0.84 15.72
C VAL A 206 -0.56 -0.37 14.28
N LEU A 207 -1.64 0.01 13.57
CA LEU A 207 -1.59 0.49 12.19
C LEU A 207 -0.83 1.82 12.04
N GLY A 208 -1.00 2.75 12.97
CA GLY A 208 -0.30 4.03 12.96
C GLY A 208 1.22 3.86 13.08
N ARG A 209 1.67 3.01 14.00
CA ARG A 209 3.10 2.68 14.17
C ARG A 209 3.67 2.08 12.89
N PHE A 210 2.97 1.12 12.29
CA PHE A 210 3.37 0.51 11.03
C PHE A 210 3.49 1.54 9.90
N LEU A 211 2.51 2.45 9.77
CA LEU A 211 2.52 3.50 8.76
C LEU A 211 3.71 4.44 8.93
N VAL A 212 3.98 4.90 10.17
CA VAL A 212 5.14 5.74 10.48
C VAL A 212 6.45 5.05 10.10
N GLN A 213 6.64 3.79 10.52
CA GLN A 213 7.84 3.02 10.17
C GLN A 213 7.99 2.89 8.65
N SER A 214 6.90 2.60 7.94
CA SER A 214 6.88 2.49 6.47
C SER A 214 7.23 3.80 5.78
N ILE A 215 6.77 4.94 6.32
CA ILE A 215 7.12 6.27 5.84
C ILE A 215 8.60 6.56 6.06
N ILE A 216 9.14 6.26 7.24
CA ILE A 216 10.56 6.46 7.57
C ILE A 216 11.46 5.65 6.66
N VAL A 217 11.11 4.38 6.37
CA VAL A 217 11.86 3.54 5.41
C VAL A 217 11.89 4.18 4.03
N ARG A 218 10.74 4.61 3.50
CA ARG A 218 10.68 5.26 2.18
C ARG A 218 11.47 6.56 2.16
N PHE A 219 11.28 7.42 3.15
CA PHE A 219 12.01 8.69 3.29
C PHE A 219 13.52 8.46 3.34
N SER A 220 13.99 7.62 4.26
CA SER A 220 15.42 7.40 4.49
C SER A 220 16.08 6.69 3.31
N ARG A 221 15.43 5.69 2.72
CA ARG A 221 15.97 4.97 1.55
C ARG A 221 16.04 5.88 0.33
N THR A 222 14.99 6.67 0.07
CA THR A 222 15.01 7.62 -1.03
C THR A 222 16.11 8.65 -0.83
N LEU A 223 16.19 9.25 0.36
CA LEU A 223 17.22 10.25 0.67
C LEU A 223 18.64 9.67 0.51
N ALA A 224 18.88 8.46 1.03
CA ALA A 224 20.15 7.75 0.85
C ALA A 224 20.48 7.58 -0.63
N VAL A 225 19.60 6.95 -1.43
CA VAL A 225 19.84 6.65 -2.85
C VAL A 225 20.11 7.91 -3.66
N THR A 226 19.38 9.00 -3.39
CA THR A 226 19.62 10.30 -4.05
C THR A 226 20.95 10.92 -3.69
N LEU A 227 21.34 10.87 -2.41
CA LEU A 227 22.63 11.39 -1.96
C LEU A 227 23.78 10.56 -2.53
N SER A 228 23.65 9.22 -2.54
CA SER A 228 24.62 8.31 -3.16
C SER A 228 24.77 8.55 -4.67
N ALA A 229 23.79 9.17 -5.31
CA ALA A 229 23.80 9.52 -6.72
C ALA A 229 24.45 10.88 -6.99
N GLY A 230 24.93 11.57 -5.95
CA GLY A 230 25.56 12.88 -6.05
C GLY A 230 24.56 14.04 -6.20
N LEU A 231 23.26 13.80 -6.00
CA LEU A 231 22.27 14.87 -6.06
C LEU A 231 22.38 15.78 -4.82
N PRO A 232 22.20 17.11 -4.97
CA PRO A 232 22.18 18.03 -3.85
C PRO A 232 21.15 17.65 -2.78
N LEU A 233 21.46 17.88 -1.51
CA LEU A 233 20.59 17.53 -0.37
C LEU A 233 19.16 18.08 -0.51
N MET A 234 19.00 19.29 -1.05
CA MET A 234 17.66 19.84 -1.29
C MET A 234 16.83 19.01 -2.28
N GLN A 235 17.42 18.57 -3.39
CA GLN A 235 16.73 17.72 -4.37
C GLN A 235 16.43 16.33 -3.78
N ALA A 236 17.38 15.82 -2.99
CA ALA A 236 17.24 14.58 -2.26
C ALA A 236 16.06 14.62 -1.26
N LEU A 237 15.92 15.70 -0.49
CA LEU A 237 14.82 15.94 0.45
C LEU A 237 13.47 16.06 -0.26
N HIS A 238 13.42 16.80 -1.37
CA HIS A 238 12.21 16.92 -2.18
C HIS A 238 11.74 15.55 -2.70
N ALA A 239 12.66 14.74 -3.23
CA ALA A 239 12.36 13.38 -3.67
C ALA A 239 11.89 12.49 -2.52
N ALA A 240 12.56 12.55 -1.36
CA ALA A 240 12.21 11.78 -0.18
C ALA A 240 10.80 12.11 0.32
N GLY A 241 10.44 13.40 0.35
CA GLY A 241 9.10 13.87 0.72
C GLY A 241 8.00 13.32 -0.19
N ASN A 242 8.22 13.33 -1.51
CA ASN A 242 7.24 12.86 -2.49
C ASN A 242 6.93 11.36 -2.40
N VAL A 243 7.88 10.55 -1.90
CA VAL A 243 7.72 9.09 -1.81
C VAL A 243 7.19 8.64 -0.44
N THR A 244 7.05 9.54 0.54
CA THR A 244 6.46 9.22 1.84
C THR A 244 5.04 8.65 1.73
N GLY A 245 4.25 9.09 0.74
CA GLY A 245 2.88 8.60 0.52
C GLY A 245 1.90 8.99 1.63
N ASN A 246 2.26 9.96 2.46
CA ASN A 246 1.44 10.53 3.52
C ASN A 246 1.63 12.05 3.50
N SER A 247 0.53 12.78 3.37
CA SER A 247 0.55 14.24 3.20
C SER A 247 1.15 14.99 4.41
N VAL A 248 1.03 14.45 5.63
CA VAL A 248 1.63 15.04 6.83
C VAL A 248 3.15 15.04 6.73
N TYR A 249 3.72 13.89 6.36
CA TYR A 249 5.17 13.76 6.21
C TYR A 249 5.68 14.48 4.96
N GLN A 250 4.94 14.48 3.87
CA GLN A 250 5.31 15.22 2.66
C GLN A 250 5.44 16.74 2.93
N LEU A 251 4.44 17.34 3.59
CA LEU A 251 4.47 18.76 3.97
C LEU A 251 5.61 19.06 4.95
N ALA A 252 5.87 18.17 5.90
CA ALA A 252 7.00 18.31 6.81
C ALA A 252 8.35 18.21 6.08
N SER A 253 8.49 17.31 5.11
CA SER A 253 9.69 17.20 4.28
C SER A 253 9.97 18.49 3.50
N TYR A 254 8.94 19.17 2.98
CA TYR A 254 9.13 20.47 2.33
C TYR A 254 9.58 21.55 3.31
N ARG A 255 8.99 21.60 4.51
CA ARG A 255 9.45 22.53 5.55
C ARG A 255 10.90 22.27 5.96
N ILE A 256 11.30 21.01 6.04
CA ILE A 256 12.69 20.60 6.32
C ILE A 256 13.61 21.06 5.18
N GLN A 257 13.19 20.85 3.93
CA GLN A 257 13.92 21.30 2.75
C GLN A 257 14.12 22.82 2.77
N ASP A 258 13.08 23.59 3.07
CA ASP A 258 13.14 25.06 3.15
C ASP A 258 14.10 25.49 4.28
N ALA A 259 13.98 24.90 5.47
CA ALA A 259 14.87 25.18 6.59
C ALA A 259 16.34 24.93 6.24
N VAL A 260 16.65 23.80 5.62
CA VAL A 260 18.00 23.45 5.17
C VAL A 260 18.50 24.40 4.09
N SER A 261 17.61 24.88 3.20
CA SER A 261 17.97 25.87 2.18
C SER A 261 18.41 27.23 2.77
N TYR A 262 17.88 27.58 3.94
CA TYR A 262 18.29 28.77 4.70
C TYR A 262 19.54 28.53 5.58
N GLY A 263 20.20 27.38 5.45
CA GLY A 263 21.44 27.06 6.16
C GLY A 263 21.25 26.41 7.53
N GLN A 264 20.03 26.03 7.90
CA GLN A 264 19.78 25.25 9.11
C GLN A 264 20.33 23.82 8.94
N SER A 265 20.91 23.23 9.99
CA SER A 265 21.33 21.82 9.95
C SER A 265 20.13 20.90 9.76
N LEU A 266 20.34 19.77 9.08
CA LEU A 266 19.29 18.80 8.80
C LEU A 266 18.73 18.22 10.11
N ARG A 267 19.60 17.97 11.10
CA ARG A 267 19.19 17.59 12.45
C ARG A 267 18.15 18.55 13.03
N LEU A 268 18.47 19.85 13.08
CA LEU A 268 17.61 20.84 13.73
C LEU A 268 16.30 21.03 12.96
N ALA A 269 16.35 20.91 11.63
CA ALA A 269 15.16 20.95 10.79
C ALA A 269 14.21 19.78 11.08
N LEU A 270 14.74 18.56 11.29
CA LEU A 270 13.97 17.38 11.67
C LEU A 270 13.41 17.47 13.10
N GLU A 271 14.19 18.00 14.05
CA GLU A 271 13.74 18.25 15.42
C GLU A 271 12.54 19.23 15.43
N ASN A 272 12.66 20.36 14.71
CA ASN A 272 11.59 21.35 14.59
C ASN A 272 10.33 20.80 13.91
N ALA A 273 10.47 19.84 12.99
CA ALA A 273 9.33 19.20 12.37
C ALA A 273 8.52 18.33 13.36
N GLY A 274 9.14 17.81 14.42
CA GLY A 274 8.46 17.16 15.55
C GLY A 274 7.72 15.84 15.22
N ILE A 275 7.93 15.26 14.04
CA ILE A 275 7.24 14.04 13.58
C ILE A 275 8.16 12.83 13.36
N PHE A 276 9.47 13.04 13.47
CA PHE A 276 10.48 11.99 13.29
C PHE A 276 10.87 11.40 14.65
N PRO A 277 11.03 10.08 14.77
CA PRO A 277 11.51 9.46 16.01
C PRO A 277 12.92 9.91 16.39
N ALA A 278 13.22 9.92 17.69
CA ALA A 278 14.52 10.31 18.22
C ALA A 278 15.70 9.55 17.58
N LEU A 279 15.54 8.25 17.33
CA LEU A 279 16.57 7.44 16.66
C LEU A 279 16.94 7.98 15.28
N VAL A 280 15.94 8.41 14.48
CA VAL A 280 16.17 8.97 13.14
C VAL A 280 16.97 10.26 13.24
N ILE A 281 16.57 11.15 14.15
CA ILE A 281 17.25 12.43 14.39
C ILE A 281 18.70 12.21 14.82
N GLN A 282 18.95 11.30 15.76
CA GLN A 282 20.28 10.98 16.27
C GLN A 282 21.19 10.41 15.19
N MET A 283 20.70 9.45 14.40
CA MET A 283 21.51 8.86 13.33
C MET A 283 21.81 9.85 12.22
N ILE A 284 20.88 10.75 11.90
CA ILE A 284 21.12 11.83 10.95
C ILE A 284 22.13 12.83 11.49
N ALA A 285 22.04 13.21 12.78
CA ALA A 285 23.04 14.06 13.42
C ALA A 285 24.46 13.48 13.31
N ILE A 286 24.63 12.20 13.66
CA ILE A 286 25.91 11.50 13.53
C ILE A 286 26.39 11.49 12.07
N GLY A 287 25.49 11.23 11.12
CA GLY A 287 25.81 11.21 9.70
C GLY A 287 26.17 12.58 9.12
N GLU A 288 25.54 13.64 9.60
CA GLU A 288 25.80 15.03 9.22
C GLU A 288 27.16 15.50 9.76
N GLU A 289 27.46 15.24 11.03
CA GLU A 289 28.75 15.60 11.68
C GLU A 289 29.94 14.82 11.12
N SER A 290 29.75 13.53 10.81
CA SER A 290 30.82 12.66 10.29
C SER A 290 30.93 12.63 8.77
N GLY A 291 30.04 13.31 8.04
CA GLY A 291 29.95 13.23 6.58
C GLY A 291 29.50 11.88 6.03
N THR A 292 28.96 10.99 6.88
CA THR A 292 28.50 9.63 6.50
C THR A 292 26.97 9.51 6.43
N LEU A 293 26.29 10.59 6.07
CA LEU A 293 24.82 10.68 6.05
C LEU A 293 24.16 9.55 5.24
N GLU A 294 24.71 9.21 4.06
CA GLU A 294 24.23 8.09 3.24
C GLU A 294 24.22 6.76 4.02
N ALA A 295 25.31 6.45 4.73
CA ALA A 295 25.45 5.20 5.47
C ALA A 295 24.46 5.15 6.64
N MET A 296 24.29 6.26 7.36
CA MET A 296 23.33 6.35 8.46
C MET A 296 21.88 6.22 7.97
N LEU A 297 21.52 6.86 6.86
CA LEU A 297 20.18 6.74 6.27
C LEU A 297 19.87 5.30 5.82
N ASN A 298 20.84 4.58 5.27
CA ASN A 298 20.67 3.16 4.94
C ASN A 298 20.44 2.32 6.20
N LYS A 299 21.21 2.53 7.29
CA LYS A 299 20.99 1.84 8.55
C LYS A 299 19.62 2.13 9.16
N ILE A 300 19.15 3.37 9.11
CA ILE A 300 17.79 3.74 9.53
C ILE A 300 16.75 2.95 8.72
N ALA A 301 16.90 2.92 7.40
CA ALA A 301 15.99 2.20 6.52
C ALA A 301 15.99 0.69 6.82
N ASP A 302 17.16 0.07 6.98
CA ASP A 302 17.29 -1.35 7.27
C ASP A 302 16.71 -1.72 8.64
N TYR A 303 16.95 -0.89 9.66
CA TYR A 303 16.38 -1.08 11.01
C TYR A 303 14.85 -1.04 11.00
N TYR A 304 14.25 0.01 10.42
CA TYR A 304 12.80 0.12 10.38
C TYR A 304 12.15 -0.89 9.42
N GLU A 305 12.86 -1.36 8.39
CA GLU A 305 12.41 -2.47 7.54
C GLU A 305 12.35 -3.78 8.35
N GLY A 306 13.32 -4.01 9.24
CA GLY A 306 13.27 -5.09 10.24
C GLY A 306 12.07 -4.97 11.18
N GLU A 307 11.84 -3.80 11.77
CA GLU A 307 10.69 -3.54 12.64
C GLU A 307 9.35 -3.78 11.92
N ILE A 308 9.25 -3.38 10.65
CA ILE A 308 8.08 -3.63 9.81
C ILE A 308 7.84 -5.14 9.64
N ASN A 309 8.90 -5.92 9.39
CA ASN A 309 8.78 -7.38 9.25
C ASN A 309 8.28 -8.02 10.56
N ASN A 310 8.80 -7.59 11.71
CA ASN A 310 8.38 -8.09 13.02
C ASN A 310 6.94 -7.69 13.36
N ALA A 311 6.57 -6.44 13.08
CA ALA A 311 5.21 -5.94 13.28
C ALA A 311 4.19 -6.68 12.40
N VAL A 312 4.59 -7.01 11.17
CA VAL A 312 3.80 -7.80 10.24
C VAL A 312 3.53 -9.20 10.77
N GLU A 313 4.53 -9.87 11.32
CA GLU A 313 4.37 -11.19 11.93
C GLU A 313 3.46 -11.12 13.16
N SER A 314 3.64 -10.10 13.99
CA SER A 314 2.77 -9.84 15.15
C SER A 314 1.32 -9.58 14.78
N LEU A 315 1.08 -8.89 13.66
CA LEU A 315 -0.27 -8.65 13.14
C LEU A 315 -0.97 -9.95 12.76
N ASN A 316 -0.27 -10.92 12.16
CA ASN A 316 -0.85 -12.22 11.84
C ASN A 316 -1.28 -12.98 13.09
N ILE A 317 -0.43 -12.98 14.12
CA ILE A 317 -0.70 -13.65 15.40
C ILE A 317 -1.95 -13.07 16.08
N LEU A 318 -2.21 -11.76 15.93
CA LEU A 318 -3.39 -11.12 16.52
C LEU A 318 -4.65 -11.26 15.66
N LEU A 319 -4.50 -11.26 14.34
CA LEU A 319 -5.63 -11.37 13.42
C LEU A 319 -6.33 -12.72 13.54
N GLU A 320 -5.59 -13.80 13.73
CA GLU A 320 -6.17 -15.15 13.79
C GLU A 320 -7.13 -15.34 14.98
N PRO A 321 -6.75 -15.07 16.25
CA PRO A 321 -7.67 -15.11 17.38
C PRO A 321 -8.87 -14.16 17.22
N PHE A 322 -8.65 -12.99 16.64
CA PHE A 322 -9.72 -12.03 16.40
C PHE A 322 -10.75 -12.55 15.38
N ILE A 323 -10.28 -13.14 14.28
CA ILE A 323 -11.14 -13.79 13.29
C ILE A 323 -11.88 -14.96 13.94
N MET A 324 -11.19 -15.83 14.68
CA MET A 324 -11.82 -16.96 15.38
C MET A 324 -12.89 -16.49 16.38
N ALA A 325 -12.64 -15.41 17.12
CA ALA A 325 -13.61 -14.85 18.05
C ALA A 325 -14.85 -14.31 17.32
N ILE A 326 -14.67 -13.56 16.22
CA ILE A 326 -15.80 -13.09 15.40
C ILE A 326 -16.58 -14.27 14.83
N LEU A 327 -15.91 -15.26 14.26
CA LEU A 327 -16.56 -16.44 13.70
C LEU A 327 -17.31 -17.23 14.76
N GLY A 328 -16.71 -17.42 15.93
CA GLY A 328 -17.35 -18.09 17.06
C GLY A 328 -18.60 -17.36 17.52
N ILE A 329 -18.57 -16.02 17.61
CA ILE A 329 -19.74 -15.22 17.97
C ILE A 329 -20.80 -15.32 16.87
N VAL A 330 -20.46 -15.13 15.61
CA VAL A 330 -21.41 -15.13 14.48
C VAL A 330 -22.04 -16.51 14.33
N ILE A 331 -21.22 -17.55 14.15
CA ILE A 331 -21.70 -18.92 13.95
C ILE A 331 -22.38 -19.44 15.21
N GLY A 332 -21.82 -19.19 16.40
CA GLY A 332 -22.42 -19.59 17.67
C GLY A 332 -23.79 -18.95 17.89
N THR A 333 -23.95 -17.66 17.59
CA THR A 333 -25.25 -16.98 17.66
C THR A 333 -26.25 -17.57 16.68
N LEU A 334 -25.82 -17.87 15.45
CA LEU A 334 -26.69 -18.52 14.45
C LEU A 334 -27.13 -19.92 14.88
N LEU A 335 -26.21 -20.73 15.42
CA LEU A 335 -26.54 -22.06 15.92
C LEU A 335 -27.52 -21.97 17.09
N LEU A 336 -27.27 -21.10 18.08
CA LEU A 336 -28.20 -20.90 19.19
C LEU A 336 -29.57 -20.43 18.71
N ALA A 337 -29.61 -19.50 17.75
CA ALA A 337 -30.86 -19.01 17.18
C ALA A 337 -31.68 -20.12 16.49
N VAL A 338 -31.03 -21.13 15.91
CA VAL A 338 -31.69 -22.29 15.27
C VAL A 338 -32.05 -23.37 16.28
N TYR A 339 -31.15 -23.72 17.20
CA TYR A 339 -31.31 -24.86 18.10
C TYR A 339 -32.16 -24.59 19.34
N VAL A 340 -32.06 -23.41 19.97
CA VAL A 340 -32.85 -23.08 21.18
C VAL A 340 -34.35 -23.24 20.95
N PRO A 341 -34.91 -22.76 19.82
CA PRO A 341 -36.31 -22.97 19.51
C PRO A 341 -36.69 -24.46 19.38
N ILE A 342 -35.84 -25.29 18.79
CA ILE A 342 -36.08 -26.75 18.62
C ILE A 342 -36.23 -27.42 19.99
N PHE A 343 -35.34 -27.11 20.94
CA PHE A 343 -35.43 -27.65 22.30
C PHE A 343 -36.70 -27.21 23.02
N LYS A 344 -37.16 -25.96 22.81
CA LYS A 344 -38.41 -25.48 23.39
C LYS A 344 -39.63 -26.21 22.82
N LEU A 345 -39.70 -26.44 21.50
CA LEU A 345 -40.80 -27.22 20.92
C LEU A 345 -40.83 -28.66 21.45
N GLY A 346 -39.66 -29.30 21.57
CA GLY A 346 -39.55 -30.65 22.13
C GLY A 346 -39.92 -30.75 23.62
N SER A 347 -40.01 -29.63 24.35
CA SER A 347 -40.49 -29.60 25.73
C SER A 347 -41.97 -29.29 25.88
N ILE A 348 -42.61 -28.82 24.80
CA ILE A 348 -44.04 -28.45 24.76
C ILE A 348 -44.89 -29.57 24.12
N MET A 349 -44.27 -30.42 23.29
CA MET A 349 -44.84 -31.70 22.81
C MET A 349 -44.67 -32.82 23.84
#